data_AF-A0A349YIE2-F1
#
_entry.id   AF-A0A349YIE2-F1
#
_cell.length_a   1.000
_cell.length_b   1.000
_cell.length_c   1.000
_cell.angle_alpha   90.00
_cell.angle_beta   90.00
_cell.angle_gamma   90.00
#
_symmetry.space_group_name_H-M   'P 1'
#
loop_
_entity.id
_entity.type
_entity.pdbx_description
1 polymer ?
#
loop_
_entity_poly.entity_id
_entity_poly.type
_entity_poly.pdbx_seq_one_letter_code
_entity_poly.pdbx_strand_id
1 'polypeptide(L)'
;MKIYHTLSRENIRGMYFPMNSVVLRLDNDMRLVCTNFHTKRIGFLELYVWLPDQEKWVKTHEKNALTNAMWEYYNKNLRRHKTDHTNYENMMRHSRKHKGAGGGVRLGNNDYTTDYECTKNPMHDFRRSMYVQWNQA
;
A
#
# COMPACT_ATOMS: atom_id res chain seq x y z
N MET A 1 12.21 22.03 -20.55
CA MET A 1 12.13 21.28 -19.26
C MET A 1 11.28 20.01 -19.38
N LYS A 2 11.77 18.86 -18.91
CA LYS A 2 11.02 17.60 -18.82
C LYS A 2 11.16 16.98 -17.41
N ILE A 3 10.05 16.47 -16.85
CA ILE A 3 10.04 15.80 -15.54
C ILE A 3 9.50 14.38 -15.73
N TYR A 4 10.20 13.41 -15.19
CA TYR A 4 9.80 12.00 -15.18
C TYR A 4 10.29 11.31 -13.91
N HIS A 5 9.95 10.04 -13.73
CA HIS A 5 10.49 9.23 -12.64
C HIS A 5 11.07 7.93 -13.17
N THR A 6 12.02 7.38 -12.43
CA THR A 6 12.64 6.09 -12.74
C THR A 6 11.66 4.95 -12.44
N LEU A 7 11.50 4.03 -13.39
CA LEU A 7 10.63 2.86 -13.21
C LEU A 7 11.35 1.70 -12.52
N SER A 8 12.68 1.70 -12.58
CA SER A 8 13.54 0.70 -11.96
C SER A 8 14.82 1.36 -11.44
N ARG A 9 15.82 0.56 -11.06
CA ARG A 9 17.15 1.07 -10.74
C ARG A 9 17.85 1.48 -12.03
N GLU A 10 17.87 2.78 -12.31
CA GLU A 10 18.40 3.31 -13.56
C GLU A 10 19.77 3.95 -13.37
N ASN A 11 20.65 3.78 -14.36
CA ASN A 11 21.92 4.50 -14.43
C ASN A 11 21.70 5.81 -15.18
N ILE A 12 21.93 6.93 -14.50
CA ILE A 12 21.85 8.27 -15.07
C ILE A 12 23.26 8.86 -14.99
N ARG A 13 23.91 9.06 -16.15
CA ARG A 13 25.26 9.66 -16.25
C ARG A 13 26.27 9.01 -15.26
N GLY A 14 26.31 7.68 -15.23
CA GLY A 14 27.26 6.92 -14.40
C GLY A 14 26.83 6.71 -12.94
N MET A 15 25.81 7.40 -12.44
CA MET A 15 25.28 7.22 -11.08
C MET A 15 23.99 6.39 -11.11
N TYR A 16 23.87 5.45 -10.17
CA TYR A 16 22.67 4.63 -10.01
C TYR A 16 21.68 5.29 -9.07
N PHE A 17 20.44 5.44 -9.54
CA PHE A 17 19.34 5.94 -8.72
C PHE A 17 18.30 4.84 -8.47
N PRO A 18 17.71 4.79 -7.27
CA PRO A 18 16.65 3.83 -6.97
C PRO A 18 15.40 4.10 -7.82
N MET A 19 14.51 3.10 -7.88
CA MET A 19 13.18 3.25 -8.45
C MET A 19 12.41 4.40 -7.78
N ASN A 20 11.49 5.02 -8.52
CA ASN A 20 10.65 6.14 -8.07
C ASN A 20 11.44 7.42 -7.73
N SER A 21 12.68 7.54 -8.19
CA SER A 21 13.43 8.79 -8.14
C SER A 21 12.87 9.75 -9.19
N VAL A 22 12.58 10.98 -8.81
CA VAL A 22 12.08 12.00 -9.76
C VAL A 22 13.27 12.70 -10.39
N VAL A 23 13.27 12.75 -11.71
CA VAL A 23 14.31 13.35 -12.53
C VAL A 23 13.74 14.55 -13.27
N LEU A 24 14.36 15.70 -13.11
CA LEU A 24 14.08 16.92 -13.84
C LEU A 24 15.25 17.20 -14.79
N ARG A 25 14.97 17.16 -16.10
CA ARG A 25 15.92 17.51 -17.15
C ARG A 25 15.65 18.95 -17.61
N LEU A 26 16.66 19.79 -17.43
CA LEU A 26 16.68 21.15 -17.95
C LEU A 26 17.19 21.14 -19.39
N ASP A 27 16.95 22.25 -20.10
CA ASP A 27 17.28 22.37 -21.52
C ASP A 27 18.79 22.57 -21.75
N ASN A 28 19.51 23.03 -20.73
CA ASN A 28 20.97 23.13 -20.68
C ASN A 28 21.66 21.80 -20.29
N ASP A 29 20.98 20.66 -20.49
CA ASP A 29 21.44 19.32 -20.13
C ASP A 29 21.76 19.05 -18.65
N MET A 30 21.54 20.01 -17.76
CA MET A 30 21.54 19.77 -16.32
C MET A 30 20.42 18.81 -15.94
N ARG A 31 20.72 17.93 -14.98
CA ARG A 31 19.76 16.96 -14.44
C ARG A 31 19.70 17.10 -12.94
N LEU A 32 18.50 17.28 -12.42
CA LEU A 32 18.23 17.27 -10.99
C LEU A 32 17.50 15.99 -10.67
N VAL A 33 18.04 15.21 -9.74
CA VAL A 33 17.45 13.94 -9.31
C VAL A 33 17.16 14.04 -7.82
N CYS A 34 15.92 13.73 -7.45
CA CYS A 34 15.53 13.60 -6.07
C CYS A 34 15.06 12.17 -5.81
N THR A 35 15.64 11.56 -4.79
CA THR A 35 15.35 10.17 -4.39
C THR A 35 14.36 10.09 -3.23
N ASN A 36 14.27 11.15 -2.41
CA ASN A 36 13.49 11.12 -1.17
C ASN A 36 12.56 12.34 -1.06
N PHE A 37 11.26 12.06 -1.19
CA PHE A 37 10.18 13.03 -1.04
C PHE A 37 9.40 12.86 0.29
N HIS A 38 9.98 12.19 1.29
CA HIS A 38 9.35 12.04 2.61
C HIS A 38 9.52 13.27 3.52
N THR A 39 10.32 14.26 3.11
CA THR A 39 10.45 15.53 3.81
C THR A 39 9.14 16.32 3.78
N LYS A 40 8.89 17.15 4.79
CA LYS A 40 7.73 18.07 4.74
C LYS A 40 7.99 19.10 3.63
N ARG A 41 6.95 19.49 2.88
CA ARG A 41 6.99 20.53 1.81
C ARG A 41 7.66 21.86 2.25
N ILE A 42 7.71 22.11 3.55
CA ILE A 42 8.29 23.32 4.14
C ILE A 42 9.82 23.29 4.11
N GLY A 43 10.42 22.10 4.22
CA GLY A 43 11.87 21.90 4.32
C GLY A 43 12.61 21.92 2.98
N PHE A 44 13.94 21.87 3.06
CA PHE A 44 14.81 21.75 1.90
C PHE A 44 14.71 20.36 1.28
N LEU A 45 14.73 20.29 -0.04
CA LEU A 45 14.75 19.04 -0.77
C LEU A 45 16.19 18.62 -1.04
N GLU A 46 16.55 17.40 -0.68
CA GLU A 46 17.84 16.82 -1.03
C GLU A 46 17.87 16.46 -2.52
N LEU A 47 18.84 17.01 -3.25
CA LEU A 47 18.97 16.87 -4.70
C LEU A 47 20.38 16.41 -5.07
N TYR A 48 20.42 15.56 -6.09
CA TYR A 48 21.63 15.27 -6.86
C TYR A 48 21.55 16.07 -8.15
N VAL A 49 22.48 16.99 -8.34
CA VAL A 49 22.56 17.87 -9.51
C VAL A 49 23.74 17.43 -10.37
N TRP A 50 23.46 17.11 -11.63
CA TRP A 50 24.49 16.90 -12.64
C TRP A 50 24.87 18.24 -13.26
N LEU A 51 26.14 18.63 -13.05
CA LEU A 51 26.74 19.79 -13.72
C LEU A 51 27.42 19.32 -15.00
N PRO A 52 26.92 19.69 -16.20
CA PRO A 52 27.52 19.26 -17.46
C PRO A 52 28.94 19.81 -17.64
N ASP A 53 29.20 21.05 -17.20
CA ASP A 53 30.50 21.72 -17.39
C ASP A 53 31.64 21.03 -16.63
N GLN A 54 31.33 20.42 -15.49
CA GLN A 54 32.31 19.76 -14.63
C GLN A 54 32.26 18.23 -14.73
N GLU A 55 31.27 17.70 -15.47
CA GLU A 55 30.93 16.27 -15.55
C GLU A 55 30.86 15.58 -14.18
N LYS A 56 30.25 16.28 -13.20
CA LYS A 56 30.20 15.84 -11.80
C LYS A 56 28.81 15.93 -11.22
N TRP A 57 28.56 15.02 -10.29
CA TRP A 57 27.39 15.04 -9.43
C TRP A 57 27.67 15.86 -8.18
N VAL A 58 26.79 16.80 -7.88
CA VAL A 58 26.84 17.61 -6.67
C VAL A 58 25.57 17.35 -5.86
N LYS A 59 25.75 17.08 -4.56
CA LYS A 59 24.64 16.93 -3.62
C LYS A 59 24.31 18.28 -3.00
N THR A 60 23.06 18.70 -3.09
CA THR A 60 22.60 20.01 -2.60
C THR A 60 21.28 19.89 -1.86
N HIS A 61 20.96 20.91 -1.05
CA HIS A 61 19.70 21.03 -0.34
C HIS A 61 19.09 22.38 -0.68
N GLU A 62 17.99 22.39 -1.42
CA GLU A 62 17.46 23.64 -1.95
C GLU A 62 15.92 23.69 -1.93
N LYS A 63 15.38 24.90 -1.99
CA LYS A 63 13.95 25.17 -2.05
C LYS A 63 13.67 26.29 -3.06
N ASN A 64 13.48 25.87 -4.31
CA ASN A 64 13.27 26.75 -5.45
C ASN A 64 11.98 26.39 -6.21
N ALA A 65 11.67 27.17 -7.25
CA ALA A 65 10.57 26.86 -8.16
C ALA A 65 10.70 25.46 -8.80
N LEU A 66 11.92 25.04 -9.13
CA LEU A 66 12.20 23.71 -9.71
C LEU A 66 11.89 22.57 -8.73
N THR A 67 12.29 22.71 -7.46
CA THR A 67 12.01 21.69 -6.44
C THR A 67 10.51 21.59 -6.16
N ASN A 68 9.78 22.70 -6.22
CA ASN A 68 8.33 22.71 -6.12
C ASN A 68 7.68 21.94 -7.28
N ALA A 69 8.15 22.15 -8.52
CA ALA A 69 7.65 21.42 -9.68
C ALA A 69 7.91 19.90 -9.56
N MET A 70 9.09 19.49 -9.07
CA MET A 70 9.38 18.09 -8.76
C MET A 70 8.45 17.54 -7.68
N TRP A 71 8.15 18.33 -6.65
CA TRP A 71 7.25 17.95 -5.56
C TRP A 71 5.80 17.75 -6.04
N GLU A 72 5.32 18.64 -6.90
CA GLU A 72 4.00 18.55 -7.53
C GLU A 72 3.89 17.32 -8.41
N TYR A 73 4.92 17.04 -9.21
CA TYR A 73 5.00 15.82 -10.01
C TYR A 73 4.96 14.57 -9.13
N TYR A 74 5.75 14.53 -8.05
CA TYR A 74 5.75 13.43 -7.10
C TYR A 74 4.37 13.21 -6.48
N ASN A 75 3.72 14.27 -6.00
CA ASN A 75 2.39 14.15 -5.38
C ASN A 75 1.32 13.66 -6.37
N LYS A 76 1.38 14.09 -7.63
CA LYS A 76 0.39 13.73 -8.65
C LYS A 76 0.54 12.27 -9.13
N ASN A 77 1.77 11.79 -9.27
CA ASN A 77 2.03 10.52 -9.97
C ASN A 77 2.51 9.39 -9.05
N LEU A 78 3.25 9.71 -7.99
CA LEU A 78 3.99 8.72 -7.18
C LEU A 78 3.46 8.60 -5.76
N ARG A 79 2.98 9.70 -5.17
CA ARG A 79 2.36 9.66 -3.86
C ARG A 79 1.02 8.94 -3.98
N ARG A 80 1.03 7.63 -3.73
CA ARG A 80 -0.20 6.87 -3.52
C ARG A 80 -1.03 7.62 -2.51
N HIS A 81 -2.25 8.00 -2.89
CA HIS A 81 -3.21 8.58 -1.97
C HIS A 81 -3.42 7.58 -0.82
N LYS A 82 -2.75 7.80 0.32
CA LYS A 82 -3.04 7.11 1.60
C LYS A 82 -4.34 7.63 2.20
N THR A 83 -5.36 7.74 1.38
CA THR A 83 -6.73 7.90 1.82
C THR A 83 -7.51 6.76 1.21
N ASP A 84 -7.03 5.54 1.45
CA ASP A 84 -7.95 4.44 1.49
C ASP A 84 -8.77 4.65 2.77
N HIS A 85 -9.79 5.51 2.68
CA HIS A 85 -10.88 5.53 3.65
C HIS A 85 -11.75 4.33 3.32
N THR A 86 -11.14 3.14 3.33
CA THR A 86 -11.84 1.88 3.19
C THR A 86 -12.80 1.83 4.36
N ASN A 87 -14.06 2.11 4.08
CA ASN A 87 -15.09 2.03 5.09
C ASN A 87 -15.35 0.54 5.33
N TYR A 88 -14.58 -0.04 6.24
CA TYR A 88 -14.69 -1.45 6.62
C TYR A 88 -16.11 -1.80 7.07
N GLU A 89 -16.82 -0.87 7.71
CA GLU A 89 -18.23 -1.07 8.08
C GLU A 89 -19.09 -1.30 6.83
N ASN A 90 -18.94 -0.48 5.78
CA ASN A 90 -19.63 -0.68 4.51
C ASN A 90 -19.20 -1.94 3.78
N MET A 91 -17.93 -2.34 3.86
CA MET A 91 -17.44 -3.57 3.26
C MET A 91 -18.00 -4.82 3.97
N MET A 92 -18.25 -4.72 5.29
CA MET A 92 -18.83 -5.78 6.11
C MET A 92 -20.37 -5.76 6.10
N ARG A 93 -20.99 -4.70 5.57
CA ARG A 93 -22.44 -4.61 5.33
C ARG A 93 -22.80 -5.46 4.11
N HIS A 94 -23.04 -6.74 4.33
CA HIS A 94 -23.70 -7.59 3.35
C HIS A 94 -25.20 -7.64 3.63
N SER A 95 -26.03 -7.51 2.58
CA SER A 95 -27.44 -7.86 2.68
C SER A 95 -27.52 -9.34 3.06
N ARG A 96 -28.07 -9.65 4.24
CA ARG A 96 -28.42 -11.03 4.58
C ARG A 96 -29.49 -11.50 3.61
N LYS A 97 -29.08 -12.09 2.49
CA LYS A 97 -29.99 -12.85 1.66
C LYS A 97 -30.31 -14.10 2.46
N HIS A 98 -31.52 -14.18 3.01
CA HIS A 98 -32.01 -15.43 3.57
C HIS A 98 -31.80 -16.50 2.50
N LYS A 99 -31.14 -17.61 2.87
CA LYS A 99 -31.10 -18.80 2.01
C LYS A 99 -32.56 -19.12 1.70
N GLY A 100 -32.97 -18.90 0.44
CA GLY A 100 -34.28 -19.37 0.00
C GLY A 100 -34.27 -20.89 0.17
N ALA A 101 -35.34 -21.45 0.72
CA ALA A 101 -35.55 -22.89 0.80
C ALA A 101 -35.80 -23.42 -0.62
N GLY A 102 -34.77 -23.41 -1.47
CA GLY A 102 -34.82 -23.86 -2.85
C GLY A 102 -34.02 -25.13 -3.00
N GLY A 103 -34.71 -26.27 -3.04
CA GLY A 103 -34.17 -27.49 -3.65
C GLY A 103 -33.46 -28.48 -2.74
N GLY A 104 -33.90 -28.65 -1.49
CA GLY A 104 -33.61 -29.87 -0.72
C GLY A 104 -34.88 -30.70 -0.64
N VAL A 105 -34.96 -31.80 -1.40
CA VAL A 105 -35.99 -32.83 -1.13
C VAL A 105 -35.85 -33.20 0.35
N ARG A 106 -36.95 -33.18 1.10
CA ARG A 106 -36.95 -33.74 2.46
C ARG A 106 -36.57 -35.20 2.33
N LEU A 107 -35.30 -35.53 2.59
CA LEU A 107 -34.90 -36.91 2.83
C LEU A 107 -35.74 -37.34 4.04
N GLY A 108 -36.63 -38.32 3.83
CA GLY A 108 -37.64 -38.73 4.81
C GLY A 108 -37.04 -39.02 6.18
N ASN A 109 -37.89 -39.02 7.21
CA ASN A 109 -37.56 -39.22 8.64
C ASN A 109 -36.37 -40.16 8.89
N ASN A 110 -35.16 -39.60 8.84
CA ASN A 110 -33.92 -40.29 9.15
C ASN A 110 -33.15 -39.37 10.07
N ASP A 111 -32.78 -39.90 11.24
CA ASP A 111 -32.07 -39.24 12.34
C ASP A 111 -30.64 -38.77 11.98
N TYR A 112 -30.29 -38.78 10.69
CA TYR A 112 -28.97 -38.43 10.16
C TYR A 112 -28.88 -37.02 9.56
N THR A 113 -29.99 -36.27 9.50
CA THR A 113 -29.94 -34.85 9.10
C THR A 113 -29.48 -34.04 10.30
N THR A 114 -28.17 -33.87 10.44
CA THR A 114 -27.61 -32.94 11.43
C THR A 114 -27.73 -31.52 10.89
N ASP A 115 -28.45 -30.67 11.60
CA ASP A 115 -28.60 -29.24 11.33
C ASP A 115 -27.28 -28.50 11.65
N TYR A 116 -26.24 -28.81 10.86
CA TYR A 116 -24.83 -28.48 11.10
C TYR A 116 -24.53 -26.97 11.09
N GLU A 117 -25.49 -26.12 10.70
CA GLU A 117 -25.24 -24.67 10.51
C GLU A 117 -26.08 -23.74 11.40
N CYS A 118 -26.95 -24.25 12.29
CA CYS A 118 -27.93 -23.41 13.00
C CYS A 118 -27.93 -23.50 14.53
N THR A 119 -26.95 -24.17 15.15
CA THR A 119 -26.84 -24.15 16.61
C THR A 119 -26.21 -22.83 17.09
N LYS A 120 -26.91 -22.09 17.98
CA LYS A 120 -26.45 -20.82 18.58
C LYS A 120 -25.19 -20.93 19.46
N ASN A 121 -24.58 -22.11 19.57
CA ASN A 121 -23.39 -22.35 20.36
C ASN A 121 -22.15 -22.18 19.46
N PRO A 122 -21.40 -21.07 19.55
CA PRO A 122 -20.35 -20.70 18.59
C PRO A 122 -19.11 -21.61 18.63
N MET A 123 -19.11 -22.67 19.44
CA MET A 123 -17.99 -23.58 19.65
C MET A 123 -18.48 -25.03 19.79
N HIS A 124 -19.39 -25.50 18.93
CA HIS A 124 -19.84 -26.89 18.98
C HIS A 124 -18.81 -27.89 18.43
N ASP A 125 -17.87 -27.40 17.59
CA ASP A 125 -16.84 -28.23 16.94
C ASP A 125 -15.62 -28.46 17.84
N PHE A 126 -15.47 -27.66 18.89
CA PHE A 126 -14.43 -27.88 19.87
C PHE A 126 -14.99 -28.79 20.96
N ARG A 127 -14.38 -29.98 21.14
CA ARG A 127 -14.62 -30.77 22.36
C ARG A 127 -14.35 -29.85 23.54
N ARG A 128 -15.40 -29.45 24.26
CA ARG A 128 -15.27 -28.75 25.54
C ARG A 128 -14.35 -29.61 26.38
N SER A 129 -13.14 -29.11 26.65
CA SER A 129 -12.11 -29.85 27.38
C SER A 129 -12.73 -30.39 28.67
N MET A 130 -12.71 -31.71 28.86
CA MET A 130 -13.16 -32.31 30.09
C MET A 130 -12.34 -31.75 31.25
N TYR A 131 -13.02 -31.34 32.31
CA TYR A 131 -12.44 -30.89 33.56
C TYR A 131 -11.22 -31.76 33.94
N VAL A 132 -10.06 -31.13 34.14
CA VAL A 132 -8.95 -31.78 34.84
C VAL A 132 -9.39 -31.85 36.31
N GLN A 133 -9.77 -33.03 36.77
CA GLN A 133 -9.89 -33.29 38.21
C GLN A 133 -8.50 -33.19 38.81
N TRP A 134 -8.22 -32.09 39.51
CA TRP A 134 -7.11 -32.06 40.45
C TRP A 134 -7.49 -32.95 41.62
N ASN A 135 -6.99 -34.19 41.60
CA ASN A 135 -7.11 -35.08 42.73
C ASN A 135 -6.34 -34.49 43.91
N GLN A 136 -7.08 -34.23 44.99
CA GLN A 136 -6.54 -34.05 46.33
C GLN A 136 -5.85 -35.36 46.76
N ALA A 137 -4.58 -35.26 47.12
CA ALA A 137 -3.87 -36.21 47.99
C ALA A 137 -2.78 -35.43 48.73
#